data_AF-A0AAW3EJH0-F1
#
_entry.id   AF-A0AAW3EJH0-F1
#
_cell.length_a   1.000
_cell.length_b   1.000
_cell.length_c   1.000
_cell.angle_alpha   90.00
_cell.angle_beta   90.00
_cell.angle_gamma   90.00
#
_symmetry.space_group_name_H-M   'P 1'
#
loop_
_entity.id
_entity.type
_entity.pdbx_description
1 polymer ?
#
loop_
_entity_poly.entity_id
_entity_poly.type
_entity_poly.pdbx_seq_one_letter_code
_entity_poly.pdbx_strand_id
1 'polypeptide(L)'
;MTIQGLSIRDSAPRMVLFSLYFLAYELSGYVMFSLMMFSDILLCLLLGVGLGFCGGMLGIGGGIIAIPILGVLFGMDQHMAQGTALVMITPNVLIGFLRYRQRNRIDTRVALTMCLFATGSAYLAAHIASSIDVNSLQRAFAIFLLVLAAYYMWQWYNKKRSQTSEVVLSTHYLPLLGVASGFMSGIFTVGGGLVVVPALVTLFAFAQTQAQGMALILVVPGALAALLSYSQAGNVDWNIGLPLALGGIVSVSWGVAVAHKLPVVYLRAAFCLVLVGVGITMLLLR
;
A
#
# COMPACT_ATOMS: atom_id res chain seq x y z
N MET A 1 46.17 -38.48 36.63
CA MET A 1 47.22 -37.50 36.36
C MET A 1 46.78 -36.21 37.04
N THR A 2 47.37 -35.88 38.19
CA THR A 2 46.93 -34.79 39.06
C THR A 2 47.88 -33.62 38.84
N ILE A 3 47.41 -32.56 38.19
CA ILE A 3 48.15 -31.30 38.09
C ILE A 3 47.40 -30.31 38.99
N GLN A 4 48.07 -29.81 40.04
CA GLN A 4 47.60 -28.75 40.94
C GLN A 4 46.32 -29.01 41.79
N GLY A 5 46.19 -30.19 42.41
CA GLY A 5 45.25 -30.35 43.55
C GLY A 5 43.75 -30.33 43.24
N LEU A 6 43.34 -30.17 41.97
CA LEU A 6 41.98 -30.48 41.53
C LEU A 6 41.94 -31.87 40.90
N SER A 7 41.20 -32.80 41.53
CA SER A 7 40.83 -34.07 40.93
C SER A 7 39.97 -33.82 39.68
N ILE A 8 40.45 -34.24 38.51
CA ILE A 8 39.76 -34.15 37.21
C ILE A 8 38.36 -34.83 37.26
N ARG A 9 38.14 -35.73 38.24
CA ARG A 9 36.85 -36.41 38.46
C ARG A 9 35.78 -35.50 39.07
N ASP A 10 36.15 -34.48 39.83
CA ASP A 10 35.20 -33.59 40.55
C ASP A 10 34.75 -32.39 39.70
N SER A 11 35.48 -32.09 38.61
CA SER A 11 35.17 -31.00 37.67
C SER A 11 34.27 -31.43 36.50
N ALA A 12 34.24 -32.72 36.15
CA ALA A 12 33.38 -33.26 35.09
C ALA A 12 31.87 -32.94 35.27
N PRO A 13 31.23 -33.15 36.44
CA PRO A 13 29.82 -32.82 36.61
C PRO A 13 29.55 -31.32 36.54
N ARG A 14 30.49 -30.47 36.97
CA ARG A 14 30.38 -29.01 36.88
C ARG A 14 30.47 -28.51 35.44
N MET A 15 31.36 -29.09 34.62
CA MET A 15 31.42 -28.79 33.19
C MET A 15 30.13 -29.21 32.47
N VAL A 16 29.59 -30.39 32.77
CA VAL A 16 28.33 -30.85 32.16
C VAL A 16 27.16 -29.94 32.53
N LEU A 17 27.05 -29.53 33.79
CA LEU A 17 26.02 -28.56 34.24
C LEU A 17 26.18 -27.20 33.55
N PHE A 18 27.42 -26.71 33.39
CA PHE A 18 27.70 -25.46 32.68
C PHE A 18 27.32 -25.56 31.20
N SER A 19 27.68 -26.66 30.52
CA SER A 19 27.31 -26.92 29.13
C SER A 19 25.80 -27.05 28.94
N LEU A 20 25.09 -27.72 29.85
CA LEU A 20 23.63 -27.84 29.82
C LEU A 20 22.95 -26.49 30.05
N TYR A 21 23.45 -25.67 30.97
CA TYR A 21 22.93 -24.33 31.22
C TYR A 21 23.16 -23.41 30.02
N PHE A 22 24.35 -23.46 29.41
CA PHE A 22 24.66 -22.70 28.20
C PHE A 22 23.76 -23.11 27.03
N LEU A 23 23.60 -24.42 26.81
CA LEU A 23 22.71 -24.96 25.78
C LEU A 23 21.24 -24.55 26.02
N ALA A 24 20.78 -24.59 27.27
CA ALA A 24 19.43 -24.15 27.64
C ALA A 24 19.21 -22.65 27.42
N TYR A 25 20.21 -21.81 27.70
CA TYR A 25 20.17 -20.38 27.42
C TYR A 25 20.12 -20.10 25.91
N GLU A 26 20.94 -20.80 25.13
CA GLU A 26 20.96 -20.70 23.67
C GLU A 26 19.60 -21.13 23.07
N LEU A 27 19.07 -22.29 23.51
CA LEU A 27 17.74 -22.75 23.11
C LEU A 27 16.65 -21.76 23.53
N SER A 28 16.70 -21.20 24.72
CA SER A 28 15.74 -20.18 25.17
C SER A 28 15.81 -18.94 24.28
N GLY A 29 17.01 -18.51 23.86
CA GLY A 29 17.21 -17.42 22.92
C GLY A 29 16.60 -17.72 21.55
N TYR A 30 16.87 -18.91 20.99
CA TYR A 30 16.28 -19.34 19.72
C TYR A 30 14.76 -19.45 19.77
N VAL A 31 14.20 -19.99 20.85
CA VAL A 31 12.76 -20.13 21.04
C VAL A 31 12.11 -18.74 21.17
N MET A 32 12.68 -17.83 21.96
CA MET A 32 12.15 -16.47 22.10
C MET A 32 12.21 -15.70 20.77
N PHE A 33 13.33 -15.78 20.05
CA PHE A 33 13.49 -15.17 18.73
C PHE A 33 12.48 -15.74 17.72
N SER A 34 12.30 -17.05 17.69
CA SER A 34 11.32 -17.72 16.82
C SER A 34 9.89 -17.31 17.15
N LEU A 35 9.54 -17.16 18.43
CA LEU A 35 8.22 -16.70 18.87
C LEU A 35 7.95 -15.25 18.48
N MET A 36 8.93 -14.35 18.63
CA MET A 36 8.81 -12.94 18.20
C MET A 36 8.64 -12.85 16.68
N MET A 37 9.46 -13.58 15.92
CA MET A 37 9.34 -13.66 14.46
C MET A 37 7.97 -14.20 14.02
N PHE A 38 7.46 -15.24 14.68
CA PHE A 38 6.14 -15.78 14.37
C PHE A 38 5.01 -14.80 14.69
N SER A 39 5.09 -14.08 15.81
CA SER A 39 4.10 -13.06 16.17
C SER A 39 4.08 -11.90 15.18
N ASP A 40 5.24 -11.47 14.69
CA ASP A 40 5.34 -10.36 13.74
C ASP A 40 4.79 -10.75 12.36
N ILE A 41 5.10 -11.96 11.90
CA ILE A 41 4.54 -12.49 10.64
C ILE A 41 3.01 -12.64 10.76
N LEU A 42 2.52 -13.19 11.87
CA LEU A 42 1.08 -13.33 12.10
C LEU A 42 0.38 -11.98 12.16
N LEU A 43 0.96 -11.00 12.86
CA LEU A 43 0.46 -9.63 12.91
C LEU A 43 0.41 -9.01 11.51
N CYS A 44 1.49 -9.13 10.73
CA CYS A 44 1.54 -8.64 9.36
C CYS A 44 0.50 -9.32 8.46
N LEU A 45 0.25 -10.61 8.63
CA LEU A 45 -0.77 -11.33 7.87
C LEU A 45 -2.18 -10.83 8.22
N LEU A 46 -2.48 -10.66 9.52
CA LEU A 46 -3.76 -10.12 9.99
C LEU A 46 -3.98 -8.67 9.56
N LEU A 47 -2.94 -7.84 9.66
CA LEU A 47 -2.95 -6.47 9.12
C LEU A 47 -3.17 -6.49 7.61
N GLY A 48 -2.51 -7.40 6.90
CA GLY A 48 -2.69 -7.61 5.45
C GLY A 48 -4.14 -7.95 5.11
N VAL A 49 -4.78 -8.81 5.89
CA VAL A 49 -6.21 -9.14 5.75
C VAL A 49 -7.09 -7.90 5.94
N GLY A 50 -6.84 -7.10 6.98
CA GLY A 50 -7.61 -5.88 7.22
C GLY A 50 -7.39 -4.83 6.11
N LEU A 51 -6.13 -4.60 5.74
CA LEU A 51 -5.72 -3.63 4.73
C LEU A 51 -6.17 -4.02 3.32
N GLY A 52 -6.11 -5.31 2.98
CA GLY A 52 -6.60 -5.85 1.72
C GLY A 52 -8.12 -5.75 1.61
N PHE A 53 -8.85 -6.09 2.67
CA PHE A 53 -10.30 -5.90 2.73
C PHE A 53 -10.69 -4.43 2.52
N CYS A 54 -10.10 -3.50 3.29
CA CYS A 54 -10.33 -2.07 3.15
C CYS A 54 -9.90 -1.56 1.76
N GLY A 55 -8.75 -2.02 1.27
CA GLY A 55 -8.20 -1.65 -0.04
C GLY A 55 -9.08 -2.10 -1.20
N GLY A 56 -9.65 -3.31 -1.12
CA GLY A 56 -10.60 -3.83 -2.09
C GLY A 56 -11.95 -3.11 -2.04
N MET A 57 -12.40 -2.75 -0.83
CA MET A 57 -13.64 -2.00 -0.64
C MET A 57 -13.55 -0.58 -1.20
N LEU A 58 -12.44 0.10 -0.95
CA LEU A 58 -12.20 1.48 -1.39
C LEU A 58 -11.67 1.57 -2.84
N GLY A 59 -11.16 0.47 -3.41
CA GLY A 59 -10.63 0.43 -4.78
C GLY A 59 -9.23 1.05 -4.93
N ILE A 60 -8.43 1.01 -3.86
CA ILE A 60 -7.12 1.72 -3.77
C ILE A 60 -5.95 0.78 -3.41
N GLY A 61 -6.20 -0.52 -3.25
CA GLY A 61 -5.15 -1.50 -2.91
C GLY A 61 -4.66 -1.49 -1.46
N GLY A 62 -5.18 -0.59 -0.62
CA GLY A 62 -4.90 -0.53 0.84
C GLY A 62 -3.75 0.40 1.23
N GLY A 63 -3.04 0.99 0.26
CA GLY A 63 -1.81 1.74 0.49
C GLY A 63 -1.93 2.96 1.41
N ILE A 64 -3.02 3.74 1.28
CA ILE A 64 -3.23 4.94 2.12
C ILE A 64 -3.22 4.58 3.59
N ILE A 65 -3.82 3.44 3.94
CA ILE A 65 -3.96 2.99 5.32
C ILE A 65 -2.69 2.25 5.76
N ALA A 66 -2.03 1.53 4.85
CA ALA A 66 -0.82 0.77 5.16
C ALA A 66 0.35 1.66 5.60
N ILE A 67 0.63 2.75 4.88
CA ILE A 67 1.79 3.62 5.15
C ILE A 67 1.81 4.16 6.59
N PRO A 68 0.76 4.82 7.13
CA PRO A 68 0.76 5.30 8.52
C PRO A 68 0.81 4.16 9.54
N ILE A 69 0.16 3.02 9.25
CA ILE A 69 0.20 1.85 10.14
C ILE A 69 1.61 1.30 10.23
N LEU A 70 2.33 1.24 9.10
CA LEU A 70 3.73 0.83 9.06
C LEU A 70 4.63 1.79 9.85
N GLY A 71 4.43 3.09 9.72
CA GLY A 71 5.15 4.09 10.51
C GLY A 71 4.88 3.97 12.01
N VAL A 72 3.61 3.82 12.41
CA VAL A 72 3.22 3.76 13.84
C VAL A 72 3.60 2.44 14.49
N LEU A 73 3.35 1.30 13.83
CA LEU A 73 3.53 -0.02 14.44
C LEU A 73 4.96 -0.56 14.31
N PHE A 74 5.63 -0.25 13.19
CA PHE A 74 6.97 -0.77 12.90
C PHE A 74 8.05 0.31 12.92
N GLY A 75 7.70 1.57 13.23
CA GLY A 75 8.68 2.66 13.32
C GLY A 75 9.33 3.01 11.97
N MET A 76 8.70 2.62 10.86
CA MET A 76 9.25 2.85 9.53
C MET A 76 9.23 4.34 9.18
N ASP A 77 10.32 4.82 8.59
CA ASP A 77 10.31 6.11 7.92
C ASP A 77 9.39 6.10 6.69
N GLN A 78 9.11 7.28 6.15
CA GLN A 78 8.21 7.45 5.01
C GLN A 78 8.66 6.65 3.78
N HIS A 79 9.96 6.54 3.52
CA HIS A 79 10.46 5.82 2.34
C HIS A 79 10.26 4.31 2.49
N MET A 80 10.67 3.76 3.63
CA MET A 80 10.55 2.35 3.96
C MET A 80 9.08 1.91 4.02
N ALA A 81 8.21 2.72 4.63
CA ALA A 81 6.79 2.44 4.72
C ALA A 81 6.12 2.42 3.33
N GLN A 82 6.47 3.36 2.45
CA GLN A 82 5.96 3.39 1.08
C GLN A 82 6.44 2.19 0.26
N GLY A 83 7.73 1.90 0.25
CA GLY A 83 8.26 0.76 -0.49
C GLY A 83 7.71 -0.58 0.00
N THR A 84 7.61 -0.75 1.32
CA THR A 84 7.02 -1.95 1.93
C THR A 84 5.54 -2.10 1.59
N ALA A 85 4.77 -1.00 1.62
CA ALA A 85 3.37 -1.03 1.23
C ALA A 85 3.17 -1.42 -0.23
N LEU A 86 4.08 -1.07 -1.15
CA LEU A 86 4.00 -1.44 -2.57
C LEU A 86 4.03 -2.96 -2.79
N VAL A 87 4.72 -3.72 -1.93
CA VAL A 87 4.73 -5.19 -1.95
C VAL A 87 3.31 -5.74 -1.78
N MET A 88 2.52 -5.14 -0.88
CA MET A 88 1.12 -5.51 -0.66
C MET A 88 0.18 -4.94 -1.71
N ILE A 89 0.33 -3.66 -2.06
CA ILE A 89 -0.58 -2.94 -2.97
C ILE A 89 -0.60 -3.62 -4.34
N THR A 90 0.58 -3.96 -4.88
CA THR A 90 0.75 -4.50 -6.24
C THR A 90 -0.14 -5.71 -6.53
N PRO A 91 -0.08 -6.82 -5.77
CA PRO A 91 -0.97 -7.95 -5.98
C PRO A 91 -2.44 -7.62 -5.63
N ASN A 92 -2.69 -6.79 -4.62
CA ASN A 92 -4.05 -6.42 -4.24
C ASN A 92 -4.79 -5.66 -5.36
N VAL A 93 -4.15 -4.67 -5.97
CA VAL A 93 -4.76 -3.90 -7.07
C VAL A 93 -4.93 -4.75 -8.32
N LEU A 94 -4.03 -5.71 -8.57
CA LEU A 94 -4.16 -6.66 -9.67
C LEU A 94 -5.40 -7.55 -9.48
N ILE A 95 -5.56 -8.16 -8.30
CA ILE A 95 -6.73 -8.98 -7.99
C ILE A 95 -8.00 -8.13 -8.01
N GLY A 96 -7.94 -6.92 -7.43
CA GLY A 96 -9.05 -5.96 -7.46
C GLY A 96 -9.48 -5.63 -8.89
N PHE A 97 -8.52 -5.32 -9.77
CA PHE A 97 -8.78 -5.10 -11.20
C PHE A 97 -9.46 -6.31 -11.85
N LEU A 98 -8.92 -7.52 -11.63
CA LEU A 98 -9.48 -8.75 -12.21
C LEU A 98 -10.94 -8.95 -11.77
N ARG A 99 -11.27 -8.65 -10.52
CA ARG A 99 -12.65 -8.71 -10.00
C ARG A 99 -13.55 -7.63 -10.59
N TYR A 100 -13.07 -6.40 -10.77
CA TYR A 100 -13.84 -5.32 -11.39
C TYR A 100 -14.09 -5.55 -12.90
N ARG A 101 -13.10 -6.09 -13.63
CA ARG A 101 -13.19 -6.40 -15.06
C ARG A 101 -14.25 -7.46 -15.38
N GLN A 102 -14.57 -8.36 -14.46
CA GLN A 102 -15.60 -9.38 -14.67
C GLN A 102 -17.00 -8.79 -14.94
N ARG A 103 -17.26 -7.54 -14.51
CA ARG A 103 -18.58 -6.90 -14.62
C ARG A 103 -18.63 -5.72 -15.59
N ASN A 104 -17.48 -5.16 -15.97
CA ASN A 104 -17.43 -3.99 -16.85
C ASN A 104 -16.41 -4.21 -17.97
N ARG A 105 -16.80 -3.92 -19.22
CA ARG A 105 -15.86 -3.96 -20.35
C ARG A 105 -14.92 -2.76 -20.25
N ILE A 106 -13.63 -3.05 -20.31
CA ILE A 106 -12.56 -2.05 -20.34
C ILE A 106 -11.99 -2.05 -21.75
N ASP A 107 -11.87 -0.86 -22.35
CA ASP A 107 -11.20 -0.71 -23.63
C ASP A 107 -9.69 -0.95 -23.43
N THR A 108 -9.22 -2.08 -23.91
CA THR A 108 -7.83 -2.50 -23.76
C THR A 108 -6.85 -1.53 -24.43
N ARG A 109 -7.23 -0.87 -25.53
CA ARG A 109 -6.33 0.07 -26.22
C ARG A 109 -6.09 1.30 -25.36
N VAL A 110 -7.16 1.85 -24.80
CA VAL A 110 -7.08 2.99 -23.88
C VAL A 110 -6.33 2.62 -22.61
N ALA A 111 -6.62 1.46 -22.03
CA ALA A 111 -5.93 0.99 -20.82
C ALA A 111 -4.43 0.83 -21.08
N LEU A 112 -4.04 0.22 -22.20
CA LEU A 112 -2.63 -0.06 -22.53
C LEU A 112 -1.83 1.23 -22.78
N THR A 113 -2.41 2.20 -23.49
CA THR A 113 -1.74 3.50 -23.69
C THR A 113 -1.55 4.22 -22.36
N MET A 114 -2.58 4.32 -21.52
CA MET A 114 -2.46 4.94 -20.20
C MET A 114 -1.43 4.21 -19.32
N CYS A 115 -1.43 2.87 -19.33
CA CYS A 115 -0.47 2.06 -18.58
C CYS A 115 0.97 2.32 -19.01
N LEU A 116 1.24 2.43 -20.31
CA LEU A 116 2.57 2.72 -20.83
C LEU A 116 3.11 4.03 -20.26
N PHE A 117 2.32 5.11 -20.33
CA PHE A 117 2.70 6.42 -19.80
C PHE A 117 2.77 6.45 -18.26
N ALA A 118 1.87 5.74 -17.59
CA ALA A 118 1.88 5.62 -16.13
C ALA A 118 3.11 4.88 -15.61
N THR A 119 3.56 3.83 -16.31
CA THR A 119 4.74 3.05 -15.91
C THR A 119 5.99 3.92 -15.92
N GLY A 120 6.26 4.61 -17.04
CA GLY A 120 7.44 5.45 -17.18
C GLY A 120 7.46 6.63 -16.22
N SER A 121 6.31 7.30 -16.06
CA SER A 121 6.19 8.41 -15.10
C SER A 121 6.25 7.96 -13.64
N ALA A 122 5.71 6.79 -13.30
CA ALA A 122 5.80 6.23 -11.95
C ALA A 122 7.23 5.86 -11.56
N TYR A 123 7.98 5.25 -12.47
CA TYR A 123 9.39 4.95 -12.23
C TYR A 123 10.19 6.23 -11.97
N LEU A 124 10.06 7.23 -12.86
CA LEU A 124 10.76 8.51 -12.70
C LEU A 124 10.36 9.23 -11.41
N ALA A 125 9.06 9.25 -11.10
CA ALA A 125 8.54 9.89 -9.90
C ALA A 125 8.97 9.20 -8.61
N ALA A 126 9.01 7.86 -8.58
CA ALA A 126 9.51 7.09 -7.44
C ALA A 126 11.01 7.28 -7.24
N HIS A 127 11.76 7.41 -8.33
CA HIS A 127 13.19 7.70 -8.28
C HIS A 127 13.43 9.11 -7.69
N ILE A 128 12.65 10.10 -8.13
CA ILE A 128 12.67 11.45 -7.54
C ILE A 128 12.24 11.40 -6.08
N ALA A 129 11.17 10.68 -5.75
CA ALA A 129 10.66 10.61 -4.38
C ALA A 129 11.67 10.02 -3.40
N SER A 130 12.44 9.00 -3.83
CA SER A 130 13.53 8.41 -3.03
C SER A 130 14.67 9.38 -2.73
N SER A 131 14.74 10.51 -3.46
CA SER A 131 15.74 11.58 -3.25
C SER A 131 15.24 12.73 -2.37
N ILE A 132 13.93 12.78 -2.08
CA ILE A 132 13.32 13.81 -1.24
C ILE A 132 13.58 13.49 0.24
N ASP A 133 13.81 14.51 1.07
CA ASP A 133 13.90 14.34 2.51
C ASP A 133 12.62 13.71 3.10
N VAL A 134 12.79 12.75 4.03
CA VAL A 134 11.70 11.96 4.63
C VAL A 134 10.58 12.85 5.18
N ASN A 135 10.91 13.93 5.89
CA ASN A 135 9.93 14.83 6.49
C ASN A 135 9.17 15.64 5.45
N SER A 136 9.84 15.99 4.35
CA SER A 136 9.24 16.73 3.25
C SER A 136 8.30 15.83 2.45
N LEU A 137 8.68 14.57 2.22
CA LEU A 137 7.82 13.60 1.55
C LEU A 137 6.59 13.24 2.39
N GLN A 138 6.75 13.05 3.70
CA GLN A 138 5.65 12.78 4.63
C GLN A 138 4.66 13.95 4.68
N ARG A 139 5.14 15.21 4.77
CA ARG A 139 4.28 16.41 4.71
C ARG A 139 3.57 16.53 3.37
N ALA A 140 4.27 16.31 2.26
CA ALA A 140 3.67 16.32 0.93
C ALA A 140 2.57 15.27 0.80
N PHE A 141 2.80 14.05 1.32
CA PHE A 141 1.81 12.99 1.36
C PHE A 141 0.58 13.37 2.19
N ALA A 142 0.78 13.91 3.39
CA ALA A 142 -0.31 14.35 4.25
C ALA A 142 -1.16 15.46 3.61
N ILE A 143 -0.51 16.49 3.05
CA ILE A 143 -1.18 17.59 2.35
C ILE A 143 -1.96 17.05 1.14
N PHE A 144 -1.37 16.15 0.36
CA PHE A 144 -2.04 15.51 -0.77
C PHE A 144 -3.35 14.82 -0.35
N LEU A 145 -3.32 14.02 0.73
CA LEU A 145 -4.52 13.34 1.22
C LEU A 145 -5.60 14.33 1.70
N LEU A 146 -5.21 15.40 2.41
CA LEU A 146 -6.15 16.41 2.89
C LEU A 146 -6.78 17.23 1.76
N VAL A 147 -5.99 17.63 0.75
CA VAL A 147 -6.48 18.32 -0.44
C VAL A 147 -7.48 17.42 -1.18
N LEU A 148 -7.16 16.13 -1.33
CA LEU A 148 -8.05 15.19 -1.97
C LEU A 148 -9.34 14.98 -1.18
N ALA A 149 -9.25 14.88 0.16
CA ALA A 149 -10.42 14.78 1.02
C ALA A 149 -11.34 16.00 0.86
N ALA A 150 -10.76 17.21 0.87
CA ALA A 150 -11.49 18.45 0.67
C ALA A 150 -12.16 18.48 -0.71
N TYR A 151 -11.48 18.03 -1.77
CA TYR A 151 -12.04 17.91 -3.11
C TYR A 151 -13.26 16.97 -3.16
N TYR A 152 -13.16 15.77 -2.56
CA TYR A 152 -14.26 14.81 -2.55
C TYR A 152 -15.46 15.31 -1.72
N MET A 153 -15.21 16.02 -0.61
CA MET A 153 -16.25 16.65 0.21
C MET A 153 -16.92 17.80 -0.53
N TRP A 154 -16.16 18.65 -1.22
CA TRP A 154 -16.69 19.76 -2.01
C TRP A 154 -17.62 19.28 -3.14
N GLN A 155 -17.21 18.24 -3.88
CA GLN A 155 -18.07 17.65 -4.91
C GLN A 155 -19.33 16.99 -4.31
N TRP A 156 -19.28 16.47 -3.08
CA TRP A 156 -20.47 15.95 -2.39
C TRP A 156 -21.41 17.09 -1.98
N TYR A 157 -20.91 18.17 -1.41
CA TYR A 157 -21.74 19.31 -1.00
C TYR A 157 -22.43 19.99 -2.20
N ASN A 158 -21.74 20.11 -3.34
CA ASN A 158 -22.25 20.80 -4.53
C ASN A 158 -23.21 19.97 -5.42
N LYS A 159 -23.84 18.91 -4.89
CA LYS A 159 -24.65 17.94 -5.65
C LYS A 159 -26.00 18.48 -6.21
N LYS A 160 -26.12 19.79 -6.43
CA LYS A 160 -27.26 20.44 -7.09
C LYS A 160 -26.97 21.01 -8.49
N ARG A 161 -25.79 20.76 -9.08
CA ARG A 161 -25.46 21.36 -10.39
C ARG A 161 -24.47 20.52 -11.20
N SER A 162 -24.91 19.41 -11.80
CA SER A 162 -24.20 18.73 -12.89
C SER A 162 -25.12 17.71 -13.57
N GLN A 163 -26.11 18.22 -14.30
CA GLN A 163 -26.80 17.49 -15.37
C GLN A 163 -26.76 18.30 -16.67
N THR A 164 -25.70 19.10 -16.85
CA THR A 164 -25.36 19.76 -18.11
C THR A 164 -23.98 19.26 -18.54
N SER A 165 -23.98 18.30 -19.47
CA SER A 165 -22.91 18.05 -20.46
C SER A 165 -22.44 19.40 -21.07
N GLU A 166 -21.20 19.66 -21.48
CA GLU A 166 -20.10 18.83 -21.99
C GLU A 166 -18.76 19.46 -21.59
N VAL A 167 -17.85 18.68 -21.01
CA VAL A 167 -16.44 18.73 -21.42
C VAL A 167 -16.08 17.28 -21.71
N VAL A 168 -16.13 16.91 -22.98
CA VAL A 168 -15.66 15.62 -23.48
C VAL A 168 -14.26 15.88 -24.02
N LEU A 169 -13.25 15.81 -23.16
CA LEU A 169 -11.87 15.83 -23.67
C LEU A 169 -11.71 14.67 -24.63
N SER A 170 -11.11 14.95 -25.79
CA SER A 170 -10.80 13.93 -26.79
C SER A 170 -9.97 12.82 -26.14
N THR A 171 -10.20 11.57 -26.57
CA THR A 171 -9.44 10.36 -26.19
C THR A 171 -7.93 10.57 -26.29
N HIS A 172 -7.49 11.53 -27.10
CA HIS A 172 -6.10 11.95 -27.24
C HIS A 172 -5.43 12.47 -25.96
N TYR A 173 -6.20 12.94 -24.95
CA TYR A 173 -5.68 13.43 -23.67
C TYR A 173 -5.58 12.35 -22.58
N LEU A 174 -6.07 11.12 -22.82
CA LEU A 174 -5.99 10.01 -21.87
C LEU A 174 -4.54 9.62 -21.49
N PRO A 175 -3.54 9.68 -22.39
CA PRO A 175 -2.13 9.53 -22.03
C PRO A 175 -1.67 10.46 -20.91
N LEU A 176 -2.16 11.71 -20.88
CA LEU A 176 -1.79 12.68 -19.85
C LEU A 176 -2.31 12.26 -18.47
N LEU A 177 -3.51 11.68 -18.40
CA LEU A 177 -4.00 11.05 -17.17
C LEU A 177 -3.14 9.85 -16.76
N GLY A 178 -2.62 9.09 -17.73
CA GLY A 178 -1.62 8.06 -17.49
C GLY A 178 -0.37 8.63 -16.81
N VAL A 179 0.22 9.69 -17.38
CA VAL A 179 1.38 10.38 -16.79
C VAL A 179 1.08 10.91 -15.39
N ALA A 180 -0.02 11.64 -15.21
CA ALA A 180 -0.39 12.19 -13.91
C ALA A 180 -0.64 11.09 -12.87
N SER A 181 -1.32 10.01 -13.26
CA SER A 181 -1.55 8.84 -12.42
C SER A 181 -0.25 8.17 -12.00
N GLY A 182 0.65 7.92 -12.96
CA GLY A 182 1.93 7.30 -12.70
C GLY A 182 2.78 8.16 -11.79
N PHE A 183 2.88 9.45 -12.07
CA PHE A 183 3.61 10.40 -11.21
C PHE A 183 3.10 10.39 -9.76
N MET A 184 1.79 10.46 -9.56
CA MET A 184 1.17 10.38 -8.22
C MET A 184 1.39 9.00 -7.58
N SER A 185 1.31 7.93 -8.36
CA SER A 185 1.59 6.57 -7.90
C SER A 185 3.05 6.42 -7.46
N GLY A 186 3.99 7.04 -8.17
CA GLY A 186 5.42 6.97 -7.87
C GLY A 186 5.80 7.75 -6.61
N ILE A 187 5.29 8.98 -6.43
CA ILE A 187 5.62 9.79 -5.24
C ILE A 187 4.92 9.27 -3.98
N PHE A 188 3.63 8.95 -4.09
CA PHE A 188 2.80 8.70 -2.92
C PHE A 188 2.46 7.24 -2.72
N THR A 189 2.82 6.33 -3.63
CA THR A 189 2.60 4.87 -3.54
C THR A 189 1.13 4.42 -3.52
N VAL A 190 0.20 5.33 -3.24
CA VAL A 190 -1.23 5.11 -3.08
C VAL A 190 -1.98 4.76 -4.38
N GLY A 191 -1.28 4.83 -5.51
CA GLY A 191 -1.84 4.63 -6.83
C GLY A 191 -2.58 5.88 -7.32
N GLY A 192 -2.35 6.27 -8.57
CA GLY A 192 -3.02 7.41 -9.18
C GLY A 192 -4.54 7.25 -9.33
N GLY A 193 -5.10 6.08 -8.99
CA GLY A 193 -6.53 5.80 -9.00
C GLY A 193 -7.38 6.83 -8.24
N LEU A 194 -6.83 7.42 -7.19
CA LEU A 194 -7.51 8.48 -6.42
C LEU A 194 -7.86 9.73 -7.23
N VAL A 195 -7.00 10.07 -8.18
CA VAL A 195 -7.13 11.24 -9.05
C VAL A 195 -7.77 10.82 -10.38
N VAL A 196 -7.47 9.61 -10.85
CA VAL A 196 -7.93 9.09 -12.14
C VAL A 196 -9.43 8.81 -12.15
N VAL A 197 -10.00 8.23 -11.08
CA VAL A 197 -11.44 7.98 -11.01
C VAL A 197 -12.25 9.27 -11.21
N PRO A 198 -12.05 10.35 -10.41
CA PRO A 198 -12.81 11.56 -10.59
C PRO A 198 -12.51 12.21 -11.94
N ALA A 199 -11.26 12.20 -12.41
CA ALA A 199 -10.92 12.76 -13.72
C ALA A 199 -11.61 12.04 -14.89
N LEU A 200 -11.66 10.71 -14.89
CA LEU A 200 -12.34 9.93 -15.94
C LEU A 200 -13.85 10.18 -15.94
N VAL A 201 -14.45 10.33 -14.75
CA VAL A 201 -15.89 10.56 -14.62
C VAL A 201 -16.26 11.99 -15.01
N THR A 202 -15.49 13.00 -14.58
CA THR A 202 -15.84 14.41 -14.80
C THR A 202 -15.34 14.96 -16.13
N LEU A 203 -14.18 14.53 -16.65
CA LEU A 203 -13.55 15.09 -17.85
C LEU A 203 -13.75 14.25 -19.11
N PHE A 204 -14.06 12.96 -18.96
CA PHE A 204 -14.21 12.01 -20.07
C PHE A 204 -15.56 11.28 -20.08
N ALA A 205 -16.45 11.60 -19.12
CA ALA A 205 -17.79 11.03 -19.00
C ALA A 205 -17.83 9.48 -18.90
N PHE A 206 -16.79 8.87 -18.34
CA PHE A 206 -16.78 7.43 -18.08
C PHE A 206 -17.80 7.10 -16.99
N ALA A 207 -18.47 5.94 -17.12
CA ALA A 207 -19.30 5.43 -16.03
C ALA A 207 -18.43 5.19 -14.78
N GLN A 208 -18.95 5.50 -13.58
CA GLN A 208 -18.22 5.38 -12.31
C GLN A 208 -17.57 3.99 -12.13
N THR A 209 -18.27 2.92 -12.49
CA THR A 209 -17.77 1.53 -12.38
C THR A 209 -16.67 1.22 -13.41
N GLN A 210 -16.74 1.81 -14.61
CA GLN A 210 -15.72 1.70 -15.63
C GLN A 210 -14.45 2.48 -15.23
N ALA A 211 -14.62 3.69 -14.68
CA ALA A 211 -13.51 4.52 -14.20
C ALA A 211 -12.75 3.85 -13.05
N GLN A 212 -13.44 3.14 -12.14
CA GLN A 212 -12.80 2.35 -11.08
C GLN A 212 -11.96 1.19 -11.63
N GLY A 213 -12.48 0.46 -12.62
CA GLY A 213 -11.71 -0.60 -13.29
C GLY A 213 -10.47 -0.06 -14.01
N MET A 214 -10.62 1.07 -14.70
CA MET A 214 -9.52 1.79 -15.37
C MET A 214 -8.45 2.28 -14.39
N ALA A 215 -8.86 2.81 -13.24
CA ALA A 215 -7.95 3.23 -12.19
C ALA A 215 -7.14 2.05 -11.65
N LEU A 216 -7.77 0.90 -11.36
CA LEU A 216 -7.07 -0.26 -10.81
C LEU A 216 -6.03 -0.83 -11.78
N ILE A 217 -6.34 -0.97 -13.07
CA ILE A 217 -5.36 -1.46 -14.05
C ILE A 217 -4.20 -0.50 -14.23
N LEU A 218 -4.45 0.81 -14.14
CA LEU A 218 -3.42 1.83 -14.27
C LEU A 218 -2.44 1.84 -13.10
N VAL A 219 -2.92 1.49 -11.91
CA VAL A 219 -2.09 1.39 -10.70
C VAL A 219 -1.18 0.17 -10.75
N VAL A 220 -1.58 -0.95 -11.36
CA VAL A 220 -0.76 -2.19 -11.39
C VAL A 220 0.66 -1.97 -11.93
N PRO A 221 0.87 -1.48 -13.17
CA PRO A 221 2.22 -1.34 -13.70
C PRO A 221 2.96 -0.14 -13.09
N GLY A 222 2.25 0.90 -12.66
CA GLY A 222 2.83 2.02 -11.92
C GLY A 222 3.35 1.61 -10.53
N ALA A 223 2.60 0.77 -9.82
CA ALA A 223 3.01 0.23 -8.52
C ALA A 223 4.19 -0.75 -8.66
N LEU A 224 4.21 -1.57 -9.71
CA LEU A 224 5.38 -2.40 -10.05
C LEU A 224 6.62 -1.54 -10.33
N ALA A 225 6.48 -0.50 -11.17
CA ALA A 225 7.57 0.41 -11.49
C ALA A 225 8.09 1.16 -10.25
N ALA A 226 7.18 1.64 -9.40
CA ALA A 226 7.54 2.26 -8.14
C ALA A 226 8.22 1.26 -7.21
N LEU A 227 7.70 0.02 -7.08
CA LEU A 227 8.27 -1.01 -6.22
C LEU A 227 9.71 -1.33 -6.63
N LEU A 228 9.97 -1.40 -7.94
CA LEU A 228 11.33 -1.56 -8.47
C LEU A 228 12.23 -0.40 -8.05
N SER A 229 11.77 0.85 -8.18
CA SER A 229 12.56 2.03 -7.78
C SER A 229 12.83 2.08 -6.27
N TYR A 230 11.82 1.87 -5.42
CA TYR A 230 11.98 1.85 -3.97
C TYR A 230 12.86 0.67 -3.53
N SER A 231 12.74 -0.48 -4.19
CA SER A 231 13.61 -1.64 -3.93
C SER A 231 15.06 -1.36 -4.32
N GLN A 232 15.31 -0.68 -5.45
CA GLN A 232 16.67 -0.27 -5.84
C GLN A 232 17.27 0.74 -4.86
N ALA A 233 16.43 1.59 -4.26
CA ALA A 233 16.84 2.53 -3.22
C ALA A 233 17.02 1.89 -1.83
N GLY A 234 16.76 0.59 -1.66
CA GLY A 234 16.86 -0.10 -0.36
C GLY A 234 15.72 0.19 0.60
N ASN A 235 14.62 0.79 0.13
CA ASN A 235 13.50 1.27 0.94
C ASN A 235 12.34 0.26 0.99
N VAL A 236 12.64 -1.05 0.97
CA VAL A 236 11.61 -2.10 0.99
C VAL A 236 11.98 -3.17 2.02
N ASP A 237 11.13 -3.32 3.03
CA ASP A 237 11.20 -4.44 3.96
C ASP A 237 10.35 -5.59 3.43
N TRP A 238 11.02 -6.59 2.84
CA TRP A 238 10.36 -7.76 2.29
C TRP A 238 9.79 -8.69 3.36
N ASN A 239 10.34 -8.68 4.59
CA ASN A 239 9.89 -9.54 5.68
C ASN A 239 8.52 -9.10 6.20
N ILE A 240 8.23 -7.80 6.16
CA ILE A 240 6.93 -7.23 6.52
C ILE A 240 6.00 -7.17 5.29
N GLY A 241 6.53 -6.76 4.15
CA GLY A 241 5.77 -6.59 2.91
C GLY A 241 5.15 -7.88 2.38
N LEU A 242 5.86 -9.01 2.43
CA LEU A 242 5.36 -10.29 1.89
C LEU A 242 4.19 -10.86 2.71
N PRO A 243 4.25 -10.97 4.05
CA PRO A 243 3.09 -11.40 4.84
C PRO A 243 1.89 -10.46 4.69
N LEU A 244 2.11 -9.14 4.62
CA LEU A 244 1.04 -8.17 4.32
C LEU A 244 0.38 -8.47 2.97
N ALA A 245 1.18 -8.71 1.93
CA ALA A 245 0.69 -9.06 0.60
C ALA A 245 -0.14 -10.35 0.62
N LEU A 246 0.33 -11.40 1.32
CA LEU A 246 -0.39 -12.66 1.44
C LEU A 246 -1.75 -12.49 2.14
N GLY A 247 -1.78 -11.77 3.27
CA GLY A 247 -3.04 -11.44 3.94
C GLY A 247 -3.98 -10.60 3.07
N GLY A 248 -3.41 -9.65 2.31
CA GLY A 248 -4.14 -8.79 1.38
C GLY A 248 -4.81 -9.56 0.25
N ILE A 249 -4.07 -10.46 -0.39
CA ILE A 249 -4.54 -11.31 -1.49
C ILE A 249 -5.78 -12.12 -1.08
N VAL A 250 -5.79 -12.66 0.13
CA VAL A 250 -6.90 -13.47 0.66
C VAL A 250 -8.18 -12.65 0.83
N SER A 251 -8.05 -11.39 1.24
CA SER A 251 -9.17 -10.57 1.70
C SER A 251 -9.68 -9.56 0.67
N VAL A 252 -8.85 -9.13 -0.28
CA VAL A 252 -9.18 -8.06 -1.23
C VAL A 252 -10.43 -8.38 -2.07
N SER A 253 -10.59 -9.65 -2.46
CA SER A 253 -11.78 -10.09 -3.20
C SER A 253 -13.07 -9.92 -2.39
N TRP A 254 -13.03 -10.14 -1.08
CA TRP A 254 -14.18 -9.92 -0.20
C TRP A 254 -14.49 -8.43 -0.03
N GLY A 255 -13.47 -7.59 0.12
CA GLY A 255 -13.62 -6.13 0.13
C GLY A 255 -14.32 -5.61 -1.13
N VAL A 256 -13.87 -6.07 -2.31
CA VAL A 256 -14.51 -5.73 -3.59
C VAL A 256 -15.96 -6.22 -3.64
N ALA A 257 -16.24 -7.44 -3.17
CA ALA A 257 -17.60 -7.98 -3.16
C ALA A 257 -18.54 -7.17 -2.25
N VAL A 258 -18.07 -6.70 -1.10
CA VAL A 258 -18.83 -5.83 -0.19
C VAL A 258 -19.07 -4.46 -0.81
N ALA A 259 -18.07 -3.86 -1.47
CA ALA A 259 -18.23 -2.58 -2.15
C ALA A 259 -19.38 -2.58 -3.18
N HIS A 260 -19.55 -3.67 -3.93
CA HIS A 260 -20.65 -3.79 -4.89
C HIS A 260 -22.04 -3.85 -4.26
N LYS A 261 -22.14 -4.20 -2.97
CA LYS A 261 -23.42 -4.26 -2.23
C LYS A 261 -23.73 -2.95 -1.50
N LEU A 262 -22.72 -2.12 -1.26
CA LEU A 262 -22.88 -0.87 -0.51
C LEU A 262 -23.30 0.28 -1.42
N PRO A 263 -24.24 1.13 -0.98
CA PRO A 263 -24.52 2.38 -1.67
C PRO A 263 -23.26 3.25 -1.77
N VAL A 264 -23.04 3.86 -2.94
CA VAL A 264 -21.87 4.69 -3.27
C VAL A 264 -21.59 5.78 -2.23
N VAL A 265 -22.63 6.29 -1.58
CA VAL A 265 -22.54 7.32 -0.53
C VAL A 265 -21.69 6.84 0.66
N TYR A 266 -21.89 5.60 1.12
CA TYR A 266 -21.15 5.06 2.26
C TYR A 266 -19.68 4.80 1.92
N LEU A 267 -19.41 4.28 0.71
CA LEU A 267 -18.04 4.08 0.23
C LEU A 267 -17.29 5.41 0.14
N ARG A 268 -17.93 6.44 -0.40
CA ARG A 268 -17.35 7.78 -0.50
C ARG A 268 -17.11 8.41 0.87
N ALA A 269 -18.04 8.26 1.80
CA ALA A 269 -17.89 8.75 3.17
C ALA A 269 -16.74 8.05 3.90
N ALA A 270 -16.67 6.71 3.83
CA ALA A 270 -15.58 5.92 4.40
C ALA A 270 -14.23 6.33 3.80
N PHE A 271 -14.18 6.53 2.48
CA PHE A 271 -12.98 6.97 1.78
C PHE A 271 -12.51 8.36 2.27
N CYS A 272 -13.41 9.34 2.35
CA CYS A 272 -13.08 10.67 2.88
C CYS A 272 -12.59 10.61 4.33
N LEU A 273 -13.24 9.80 5.18
CA LEU A 273 -12.84 9.63 6.57
C LEU A 273 -11.43 9.06 6.68
N VAL A 274 -11.10 8.05 5.87
CA VAL A 274 -9.74 7.49 5.79
C VAL A 274 -8.73 8.55 5.34
N LEU A 275 -9.03 9.34 4.31
CA LEU A 275 -8.11 10.39 3.85
C LEU A 275 -7.83 11.44 4.93
N VAL A 276 -8.87 11.93 5.61
CA VAL A 276 -8.71 12.91 6.70
C VAL A 276 -7.97 12.30 7.88
N GLY A 277 -8.36 11.11 8.31
CA GLY A 277 -7.73 10.41 9.43
C GLY A 277 -6.24 10.20 9.17
N VAL A 278 -5.88 9.61 8.04
CA VAL A 278 -4.47 9.38 7.68
C VAL A 278 -3.72 10.69 7.48
N GLY A 279 -4.31 11.67 6.80
CA GLY A 279 -3.67 12.97 6.58
C GLY A 279 -3.33 13.67 7.89
N ILE A 280 -4.25 13.64 8.87
CA ILE A 280 -3.99 14.18 10.21
C ILE A 280 -2.94 13.34 10.94
N THR A 281 -3.07 12.01 10.96
CA THR A 281 -2.09 11.13 11.61
C THR A 281 -0.67 11.38 11.08
N MET A 282 -0.51 11.56 9.77
CA MET A 282 0.78 11.85 9.16
C MET A 282 1.35 13.23 9.50
N LEU A 283 0.52 14.21 9.82
CA LEU A 283 0.99 15.51 10.33
C LEU A 283 1.36 15.47 11.81
N LEU A 284 0.75 14.55 12.57
CA LEU A 284 1.00 14.37 14.00
C LEU A 284 2.23 13.49 14.26
N LEU A 285 2.51 12.55 13.37
CA LEU A 285 3.76 11.80 13.33
C LEU A 285 4.92 12.79 13.08
N ARG A 286 5.77 12.97 14.09
CA ARG A 286 7.00 13.77 14.03
C ARG A 286 8.20 12.87 13.85
#